data_AF-A0A4U6BGA3-F1
#
_entry.id   AF-A0A4U6BGA3-F1
#
_cell.length_a   1.000
_cell.length_b   1.000
_cell.length_c   1.000
_cell.angle_alpha   90.00
_cell.angle_beta   90.00
_cell.angle_gamma   90.00
#
_symmetry.space_group_name_H-M   'P 1'
#
loop_
_entity.id
_entity.type
_entity.pdbx_description
1 polymer ?
#
loop_
_entity_poly.entity_id
_entity_poly.type
_entity_poly.pdbx_seq_one_letter_code
_entity_poly.pdbx_strand_id
1 'polypeptide(L)'
;MNFKERASAVLQFMSVAAYALFFAEPLFAQAIPHYDVSRFCQNANGSGSQGDAFLDCVKHEQEAFDQLLFHWQDIEKQRRRVCDQMARAQGSTYRVLKLCIDDRAERAS
;
A
#
# COMPACT_ATOMS: atom_id res chain seq x y z
N MET A 1 7.51 22.26 52.51
CA MET A 1 7.63 21.75 51.13
C MET A 1 8.19 22.86 50.25
N ASN A 2 9.38 22.67 49.67
CA ASN A 2 10.19 23.74 49.09
C ASN A 2 9.98 23.91 47.58
N PHE A 3 10.02 25.15 47.08
CA PHE A 3 9.92 25.52 45.66
C PHE A 3 10.94 24.80 44.77
N LYS A 4 12.10 24.45 45.34
CA LYS A 4 13.22 23.76 44.68
C LYS A 4 12.90 22.31 44.27
N GLU A 5 12.05 21.61 45.02
CA GLU A 5 11.66 20.22 44.72
C GLU A 5 10.62 20.16 43.59
N ARG A 6 9.73 21.16 43.51
CA ARG A 6 8.76 21.31 42.42
C ARG A 6 9.43 21.59 41.08
N ALA A 7 10.47 22.43 41.07
CA ALA A 7 11.21 22.77 39.85
C ALA A 7 11.99 21.57 39.29
N SER A 8 12.61 20.75 40.15
CA SER A 8 13.39 19.58 39.73
C SER A 8 12.52 18.47 39.12
N ALA A 9 11.31 18.25 39.67
CA ALA A 9 10.35 17.33 39.10
C ALA A 9 9.84 17.78 37.73
N VAL A 10 9.52 19.07 37.57
CA VAL A 10 9.04 19.63 36.29
C VAL A 10 10.13 19.55 35.19
N LEU A 11 11.39 19.81 35.55
CA LEU A 11 12.54 19.66 34.65
C LEU A 11 12.77 18.21 34.22
N GLN A 12 12.62 17.23 35.13
CA GLN A 12 12.69 15.81 34.80
C GLN A 12 11.54 15.35 33.88
N PHE A 13 10.31 15.80 34.13
CA PHE A 13 9.16 15.44 33.29
C PHE A 13 9.27 16.00 31.86
N MET A 14 9.79 17.22 31.69
CA MET A 14 10.03 17.83 30.38
C MET A 14 11.07 17.08 29.54
N SER A 15 12.11 16.54 30.18
CA SER A 15 13.18 15.82 29.47
C SER A 15 12.75 14.44 28.96
N VAL A 16 11.81 13.77 29.64
CA VAL A 16 11.26 12.47 29.21
C VAL A 16 10.31 12.64 28.02
N ALA A 17 9.49 13.71 28.01
CA ALA A 17 8.57 14.00 26.91
C ALA A 17 9.31 14.27 25.58
N ALA A 18 10.48 14.91 25.63
CA ALA A 18 11.30 15.18 24.45
C ALA A 18 11.90 13.91 23.81
N TYR A 19 12.22 12.88 24.61
CA TYR A 19 12.75 11.61 24.11
C TYR A 19 11.69 10.73 23.43
N ALA A 20 10.42 10.84 23.82
CA ALA A 20 9.33 10.05 23.22
C ALA A 20 9.06 10.40 21.74
N LEU A 21 9.39 11.62 21.31
CA LEU A 21 9.21 12.07 19.93
C LEU A 21 10.29 11.55 18.97
N PHE A 22 11.45 11.10 19.47
CA PHE A 22 12.56 10.60 18.66
C PHE A 22 12.36 9.17 18.14
N PHE A 23 11.45 8.40 18.75
CA PHE A 23 11.16 7.01 18.36
C PHE A 23 9.88 6.86 17.53
N ALA A 24 9.32 7.97 17.04
CA ALA A 24 8.23 7.92 16.08
C ALA A 24 8.77 7.44 14.72
N GLU A 25 8.89 6.12 14.55
CA GLU A 25 9.11 5.54 13.22
C GLU A 25 7.94 5.98 12.32
N PRO A 26 8.21 6.58 11.16
CA PRO A 26 7.15 6.98 10.27
C PRO A 26 6.48 5.71 9.76
N LEU A 27 5.26 5.49 10.23
CA LEU A 27 4.41 4.41 9.78
C LEU A 27 3.88 4.79 8.39
N PHE A 28 4.76 4.78 7.39
CA PHE A 28 4.35 4.87 6.00
C PHE A 28 3.60 3.57 5.69
N ALA A 29 2.28 3.63 5.89
CA ALA A 29 1.36 2.75 5.21
C ALA A 29 1.75 2.78 3.73
N GLN A 30 2.36 1.70 3.24
CA GLN A 30 2.81 1.66 1.85
C GLN A 30 1.55 1.79 1.01
N ALA A 31 1.46 2.84 0.19
CA ALA A 31 0.33 3.04 -0.69
C ALA A 31 0.26 1.90 -1.71
N ILE A 32 -0.93 1.68 -2.29
CA ILE A 32 -1.08 0.76 -3.41
C ILE A 32 -0.19 1.26 -4.56
N PRO A 33 0.62 0.40 -5.19
CA PRO A 33 1.47 0.80 -6.29
C PRO A 33 0.62 1.31 -7.46
N HIS A 34 1.07 2.39 -8.10
CA HIS A 34 0.37 2.92 -9.26
C HIS A 34 0.75 2.15 -10.53
N TYR A 35 -0.25 1.71 -11.27
CA TYR A 35 -0.12 1.03 -12.55
C TYR A 35 -0.79 1.82 -13.70
N ASP A 36 -0.17 1.79 -14.88
CA ASP A 36 -0.69 2.44 -16.08
C ASP A 36 -1.71 1.53 -16.78
N VAL A 37 -2.92 1.51 -16.21
CA VAL A 37 -4.05 0.71 -16.71
C VAL A 37 -4.40 1.08 -18.15
N SER A 38 -4.34 2.37 -18.50
CA SER A 38 -4.66 2.81 -19.86
C SER A 38 -3.70 2.22 -20.87
N ARG A 39 -2.39 2.31 -20.62
CA ARG A 39 -1.38 1.69 -21.50
C ARG A 39 -1.54 0.18 -21.57
N PHE A 40 -1.80 -0.48 -20.44
CA PHE A 40 -2.04 -1.92 -20.44
C PHE A 40 -3.24 -2.31 -21.31
N CYS A 41 -4.39 -1.65 -21.11
CA CYS A 41 -5.62 -1.96 -21.84
C CYS A 41 -5.53 -1.60 -23.33
N GLN A 42 -4.80 -0.54 -23.69
CA GLN A 42 -4.48 -0.25 -25.09
C GLN A 42 -3.63 -1.38 -25.70
N ASN A 43 -2.60 -1.84 -25.00
CA ASN A 43 -1.75 -2.91 -25.51
C ASN A 43 -2.50 -4.25 -25.62
N ALA A 44 -3.38 -4.56 -24.67
CA ALA A 44 -4.16 -5.80 -24.66
C ALA A 44 -5.21 -5.87 -25.78
N ASN A 45 -5.74 -4.73 -26.22
CA ASN A 45 -6.84 -4.66 -27.19
C ASN A 45 -6.42 -4.07 -28.56
N GLY A 46 -5.12 -3.78 -28.74
CA GLY A 46 -4.58 -3.10 -29.91
C GLY A 46 -4.43 -1.59 -29.70
N SER A 47 -3.27 -1.06 -30.12
CA SER A 47 -2.92 0.36 -29.98
C SER A 47 -4.00 1.27 -30.55
N GLY A 48 -4.50 2.20 -29.73
CA GLY A 48 -5.58 3.12 -30.10
C GLY A 48 -7.01 2.60 -29.89
N SER A 49 -7.18 1.38 -29.36
CA SER A 49 -8.49 0.83 -29.02
C SER A 49 -9.16 1.65 -27.91
N GLN A 50 -10.36 2.16 -28.20
CA GLN A 50 -11.27 2.84 -27.28
C GLN A 50 -12.69 2.23 -27.33
N GLY A 51 -12.82 1.02 -27.86
CA GLY A 51 -14.09 0.31 -27.98
C GLY A 51 -14.47 -0.43 -26.70
N ASP A 52 -15.57 -1.20 -26.76
CA ASP A 52 -16.12 -1.92 -25.60
C ASP A 52 -15.09 -2.81 -24.89
N ALA A 53 -14.19 -3.45 -25.64
CA ALA A 53 -13.14 -4.30 -25.06
C ALA A 53 -12.09 -3.51 -24.26
N PHE A 54 -11.80 -2.25 -24.63
CA PHE A 54 -10.95 -1.37 -23.83
C PHE A 54 -11.66 -0.98 -22.53
N LEU A 55 -12.93 -0.58 -22.63
CA LEU A 55 -13.73 -0.19 -21.46
C LEU A 55 -13.90 -1.36 -20.48
N ASP A 56 -14.13 -2.56 -20.99
CA ASP A 56 -14.24 -3.78 -20.19
C ASP A 56 -12.91 -4.13 -19.50
N CYS A 57 -11.77 -3.97 -20.21
CA CYS A 57 -10.45 -4.10 -19.61
C CYS A 57 -10.23 -3.11 -18.47
N VAL A 58 -10.55 -1.83 -18.67
CA VAL A 58 -10.40 -0.78 -17.65
C VAL A 58 -11.30 -1.10 -16.45
N LYS A 59 -12.54 -1.52 -16.70
CA LYS A 59 -13.48 -1.92 -15.65
C LYS A 59 -12.92 -3.06 -14.79
N HIS A 60 -12.37 -4.10 -15.40
CA HIS A 60 -11.77 -5.21 -14.65
C HIS A 60 -10.54 -4.81 -13.84
N GLU A 61 -9.70 -3.91 -14.35
CA GLU A 61 -8.57 -3.38 -13.58
C GLU A 61 -9.04 -2.49 -12.41
N GLN A 62 -10.12 -1.73 -12.60
CA GLN A 62 -10.73 -0.93 -11.53
C GLN A 62 -11.34 -1.81 -10.44
N GLU A 63 -12.08 -2.86 -10.81
CA GLU A 63 -12.65 -3.83 -9.85
C GLU A 63 -11.55 -4.50 -9.02
N ALA A 64 -10.41 -4.84 -9.64
CA ALA A 64 -9.27 -5.39 -8.92
C ALA A 64 -8.63 -4.37 -7.98
N PHE A 65 -8.49 -3.11 -8.42
CA PHE A 65 -7.98 -2.03 -7.58
C PHE A 65 -8.87 -1.78 -6.36
N ASP A 66 -10.20 -1.72 -6.55
CA ASP A 66 -11.16 -1.46 -5.47
C ASP A 66 -11.11 -2.56 -4.40
N GLN A 67 -10.96 -3.82 -4.82
CA GLN A 67 -10.80 -4.95 -3.91
C GLN A 67 -9.47 -4.88 -3.14
N LEU A 68 -8.38 -4.51 -3.82
CA LEU A 68 -7.10 -4.27 -3.16
C LEU A 68 -7.22 -3.12 -2.16
N LEU A 69 -7.89 -2.03 -2.53
CA LEU A 69 -8.07 -0.86 -1.68
C LEU A 69 -8.75 -1.18 -0.36
N PHE A 70 -9.77 -2.03 -0.38
CA PHE A 70 -10.53 -2.39 0.81
C PHE A 70 -9.70 -3.13 1.87
N HIS A 71 -8.74 -3.99 1.45
CA HIS A 71 -7.94 -4.82 2.36
C HIS A 71 -6.44 -4.50 2.36
N TRP A 72 -6.01 -3.47 1.65
CA TRP A 72 -4.59 -3.25 1.37
C TRP A 72 -3.73 -3.22 2.64
N GLN A 73 -4.23 -2.57 3.68
CA GLN A 73 -3.52 -2.40 4.95
C GLN A 73 -3.33 -3.72 5.70
N ASP A 74 -4.27 -4.66 5.55
CA ASP A 74 -4.28 -5.97 6.23
C ASP A 74 -3.26 -6.94 5.62
N ILE A 75 -2.82 -6.68 4.38
CA ILE A 75 -1.84 -7.52 3.69
C ILE A 75 -0.45 -7.25 4.25
N GLU A 76 0.28 -8.30 4.63
CA GLU A 76 1.65 -8.16 5.13
C GLU A 76 2.57 -7.41 4.16
N LYS A 77 3.40 -6.50 4.70
CA LYS A 77 4.35 -5.67 3.92
C LYS A 77 5.18 -6.49 2.93
N GLN A 78 5.64 -7.67 3.33
CA GLN A 78 6.47 -8.52 2.47
C GLN A 78 5.68 -9.08 1.29
N ARG A 79 4.43 -9.50 1.51
CA ARG A 79 3.55 -10.03 0.46
C ARG A 79 3.21 -8.93 -0.56
N ARG A 80 2.89 -7.73 -0.08
CA ARG A 80 2.68 -6.54 -0.94
C ARG A 80 3.89 -6.30 -1.86
N ARG A 81 5.10 -6.32 -1.32
CA ARG A 81 6.34 -6.11 -2.10
C ARG A 81 6.60 -7.20 -3.13
N VAL A 82 6.50 -8.47 -2.76
CA VAL A 82 6.75 -9.59 -3.68
C VAL A 82 5.72 -9.61 -4.80
N CYS A 83 4.46 -9.34 -4.49
CA CYS A 83 3.40 -9.31 -5.49
C CYS A 83 3.45 -8.07 -6.39
N ASP A 84 3.88 -6.91 -5.89
CA ASP A 84 4.16 -5.75 -6.76
C ASP A 84 5.27 -6.04 -7.76
N GLN A 85 6.38 -6.66 -7.32
CA GLN A 85 7.46 -7.06 -8.23
C GLN A 85 6.97 -8.02 -9.31
N MET A 86 6.14 -9.00 -8.93
CA MET A 86 5.55 -9.96 -9.84
C MET A 86 4.57 -9.31 -10.82
N ALA A 87 3.74 -8.38 -10.36
CA ALA A 87 2.80 -7.64 -11.21
C ALA A 87 3.55 -6.75 -12.21
N ARG A 88 4.60 -6.05 -11.78
CA ARG A 88 5.45 -5.23 -12.67
C ARG A 88 6.09 -6.06 -13.77
N ALA A 89 6.56 -7.27 -13.46
CA ALA A 89 7.14 -8.18 -14.44
C ALA A 89 6.13 -8.71 -15.46
N GLN A 90 4.83 -8.73 -15.12
CA GLN A 90 3.76 -9.33 -15.92
C GLN A 90 2.77 -8.30 -16.49
N GLY A 91 3.26 -7.08 -16.78
CA GLY A 91 2.48 -6.06 -17.46
C GLY A 91 1.95 -4.94 -16.57
N SER A 92 2.32 -4.91 -15.29
CA SER A 92 1.96 -3.87 -14.31
C SER A 92 0.43 -3.66 -14.23
N THR A 93 -0.29 -4.66 -13.74
CA THR A 93 -1.76 -4.63 -13.62
C THR A 93 -2.24 -4.96 -12.21
N TYR A 94 -3.37 -4.38 -11.82
CA TYR A 94 -3.98 -4.60 -10.50
C TYR A 94 -4.53 -6.01 -10.40
N ARG A 95 -5.05 -6.55 -11.51
CA ARG A 95 -5.53 -7.94 -11.55
C ARG A 95 -4.42 -8.95 -11.27
N VAL A 96 -3.20 -8.77 -11.80
CA VAL A 96 -2.07 -9.66 -11.48
C VAL A 96 -1.59 -9.48 -10.04
N LEU A 97 -1.52 -8.24 -9.56
CA LEU A 97 -1.18 -7.95 -8.16
C LEU A 97 -2.15 -8.66 -7.20
N LYS A 98 -3.45 -8.53 -7.44
CA LYS A 98 -4.51 -9.18 -6.67
C LYS A 98 -4.38 -10.70 -6.72
N LEU A 99 -4.24 -11.28 -7.91
CA LEU A 99 -4.11 -12.73 -8.08
C LEU A 99 -2.93 -13.29 -7.25
N CYS A 100 -1.79 -12.61 -7.26
CA CYS A 100 -0.65 -12.99 -6.44
C CYS A 100 -0.93 -12.96 -4.93
N ILE A 101 -1.66 -11.93 -4.49
CA ILE A 101 -1.98 -11.74 -3.08
C ILE A 101 -2.94 -12.83 -2.60
N ASP A 102 -3.97 -13.12 -3.39
CA ASP A 102 -4.99 -14.14 -3.08
C ASP A 102 -4.36 -15.54 -3.04
N ASP A 103 -3.62 -15.92 -4.09
CA ASP A 103 -2.94 -17.22 -4.18
C ASP A 103 -1.97 -17.45 -3.00
N ARG A 104 -1.26 -16.41 -2.57
CA ARG A 104 -0.36 -16.50 -1.41
C ARG A 104 -1.10 -16.44 -0.08
N ALA A 105 -2.33 -15.92 -0.02
CA ALA A 105 -3.16 -15.98 1.17
C ALA A 105 -3.69 -17.40 1.40
N GLU A 106 -4.16 -18.07 0.33
CA GLU A 106 -4.62 -19.46 0.38
C GLU A 106 -3.51 -20.44 0.80
N ARG A 107 -2.28 -20.21 0.34
CA ARG A 107 -1.14 -21.08 0.72
C ARG A 107 -0.61 -20.84 2.14
N ALA A 108 -1.07 -19.79 2.82
CA ALA A 108 -0.66 -19.44 4.17
C ALA A 108 -1.68 -19.91 5.24
N SER A 109 -2.84 -20.44 4.83
CA SER A 109 -3.85 -21.08 5.69
C SER A 109 -3.66 -22.59 5.80
#